data_AF-A0A1Y5RSG2-F1
#
_entry.id   AF-A0A1Y5RSG2-F1
#
_cell.length_a   1.000
_cell.length_b   1.000
_cell.length_c   1.000
_cell.angle_alpha   90.00
_cell.angle_beta   90.00
_cell.angle_gamma   90.00
#
_symmetry.space_group_name_H-M   'P 1'
#
loop_
_entity.id
_entity.type
_entity.pdbx_description
1 polymer ?
#
loop_
_entity_poly.entity_id
_entity_poly.type
_entity_poly.pdbx_seq_one_letter_code
_entity_poly.pdbx_strand_id
1 'polypeptide(L)'
;MARGHDGADAVAYAGDVSPRDAWEMLKGDDRATLVDVRTDAEWSFVGIADLSGLPNRATHISWKLFPSMSPNGRFVDEVSKLVAERDAPILFLCRSGARSRDAAIEMTAAGYRRCYNIAEGFEGDRDARGHRGTVNGWKVAGLPWTQG
;
A
#
# COMPACT_ATOMS: atom_id res chain seq x y z
N MET A 1 -38.91 3.17 23.69
CA MET A 1 -37.77 4.06 24.01
C MET A 1 -36.50 3.22 24.12
N ALA A 2 -35.49 3.58 23.31
CA ALA A 2 -34.05 3.22 23.30
C ALA A 2 -33.65 1.74 23.51
N ARG A 3 -32.73 1.13 22.75
CA ARG A 3 -31.42 1.57 22.22
C ARG A 3 -31.18 0.78 20.91
N GLY A 4 -30.77 1.36 19.79
CA GLY A 4 -29.47 1.98 19.60
C GLY A 4 -28.45 0.90 19.20
N HIS A 5 -28.36 0.62 17.90
CA HIS A 5 -27.24 -0.13 17.30
C HIS A 5 -26.71 0.70 16.12
N ASP A 6 -26.18 1.88 16.44
CA ASP A 6 -25.22 2.58 15.57
C ASP A 6 -23.87 1.85 15.69
N GLY A 7 -23.79 0.69 15.03
CA GLY A 7 -22.51 0.10 14.68
C GLY A 7 -22.13 0.69 13.33
N ALA A 8 -21.31 1.74 13.33
CA ALA A 8 -20.71 2.26 12.10
C ALA A 8 -20.11 1.08 11.34
N ASP A 9 -20.67 0.75 10.17
CA ASP A 9 -20.07 -0.16 9.22
C ASP A 9 -18.63 0.29 9.00
N ALA A 10 -17.69 -0.43 9.61
CA ALA A 10 -16.28 -0.22 9.34
C ALA A 10 -16.14 -0.37 7.83
N VAL A 11 -15.90 0.75 7.13
CA VAL A 11 -15.87 0.75 5.68
C VAL A 11 -14.73 -0.17 5.27
N ALA A 12 -15.09 -1.39 4.87
CA ALA A 12 -14.13 -2.39 4.46
C ALA A 12 -13.50 -1.90 3.15
N TYR A 13 -12.17 -1.75 3.16
CA TYR A 13 -11.41 -1.53 1.93
C TYR A 13 -11.61 -2.69 0.95
N ALA A 14 -11.26 -2.49 -0.32
CA ALA A 14 -11.62 -3.39 -1.41
C ALA A 14 -10.97 -4.78 -1.33
N GLY A 15 -9.95 -4.97 -0.49
CA GLY A 15 -9.41 -6.27 -0.12
C GLY A 15 -7.89 -6.35 -0.11
N ASP A 16 -7.41 -7.51 0.36
CA ASP A 16 -6.01 -7.89 0.32
C ASP A 16 -5.68 -8.57 -1.01
N VAL A 17 -4.54 -8.22 -1.60
CA VAL A 17 -4.02 -8.81 -2.83
C VAL A 17 -2.58 -9.27 -2.65
N SER A 18 -2.17 -10.31 -3.37
CA SER A 18 -0.77 -10.72 -3.43
C SER A 18 0.05 -9.70 -4.24
N PRO A 19 1.39 -9.66 -4.10
CA PRO A 19 2.23 -8.83 -4.98
C PRO A 19 2.01 -9.13 -6.47
N ARG A 20 1.79 -10.40 -6.85
CA ARG A 20 1.55 -10.78 -8.23
C ARG A 20 0.21 -10.26 -8.74
N ASP A 21 -0.84 -10.38 -7.95
CA ASP A 21 -2.17 -9.85 -8.33
C ASP A 21 -2.13 -8.33 -8.42
N ALA A 22 -1.41 -7.65 -7.52
CA ALA A 22 -1.20 -6.21 -7.59
C ALA A 22 -0.48 -5.79 -8.89
N TRP A 23 0.52 -6.55 -9.32
CA TRP A 23 1.20 -6.32 -10.60
C TRP A 23 0.25 -6.48 -11.80
N GLU A 24 -0.56 -7.54 -11.83
CA GLU A 24 -1.54 -7.75 -12.90
C GLU A 24 -2.63 -6.67 -12.90
N MET A 25 -3.04 -6.19 -11.73
CA MET A 25 -3.96 -5.06 -11.61
C MET A 25 -3.38 -3.75 -12.15
N LEU A 26 -2.10 -3.46 -11.86
CA LEU A 26 -1.41 -2.29 -12.43
C LEU A 26 -1.40 -2.39 -13.96
N LYS A 27 -0.96 -3.54 -14.48
CA LYS A 27 -0.89 -3.80 -15.92
C LYS A 27 -2.25 -3.74 -16.62
N GLY A 28 -3.33 -4.08 -15.93
CA GLY A 28 -4.69 -4.18 -16.49
C GLY A 28 -5.52 -2.89 -16.43
N ASP A 29 -5.12 -1.88 -15.65
CA ASP A 29 -5.83 -0.60 -15.51
C ASP A 29 -4.81 0.54 -15.40
N ASP A 30 -4.65 1.32 -16.47
CA ASP A 30 -3.67 2.43 -16.52
C ASP A 30 -3.95 3.53 -15.47
N ARG A 31 -5.15 3.55 -14.89
CA ARG A 31 -5.51 4.47 -13.79
C ARG A 31 -5.05 3.96 -12.43
N ALA A 32 -4.66 2.68 -12.33
CA ALA A 32 -4.18 2.10 -11.09
C ALA A 32 -2.88 2.79 -10.64
N THR A 33 -2.81 3.12 -9.35
CA THR A 33 -1.64 3.76 -8.74
C THR A 33 -1.10 2.87 -7.63
N LEU A 34 0.22 2.68 -7.59
CA LEU A 34 0.92 2.07 -6.46
C LEU A 34 1.39 3.16 -5.50
N VAL A 35 0.95 3.12 -4.25
CA VAL A 35 1.41 4.03 -3.20
C VAL A 35 2.27 3.23 -2.22
N ASP A 36 3.59 3.48 -2.25
CA ASP A 36 4.50 2.95 -1.25
C ASP A 36 4.42 3.81 0.02
N VAL A 37 3.92 3.19 1.10
CA VAL A 37 3.67 3.85 2.39
C VAL A 37 4.73 3.58 3.44
N ARG A 38 5.86 2.98 3.02
CA ARG A 38 7.06 2.84 3.85
C ARG A 38 7.68 4.20 4.14
N THR A 39 8.69 4.23 5.01
CA THR A 39 9.40 5.46 5.33
C THR A 39 10.47 5.78 4.28
N ASP A 40 10.89 7.04 4.24
CA ASP A 40 12.00 7.50 3.40
C ASP A 40 13.27 6.66 3.60
N ALA A 41 13.57 6.28 4.85
CA ALA A 41 14.70 5.40 5.16
C ALA A 41 14.54 4.01 4.53
N GLU A 42 13.33 3.44 4.51
CA GLU A 42 13.10 2.17 3.85
C GLU A 42 13.27 2.29 2.33
N TRP A 43 12.81 3.37 1.69
CA TRP A 43 13.04 3.59 0.26
C TRP A 43 14.53 3.67 -0.08
N SER A 44 15.28 4.48 0.67
CA SER A 44 16.72 4.70 0.41
C SER A 44 17.60 3.49 0.71
N PHE A 45 17.31 2.75 1.78
CA PHE A 45 18.22 1.67 2.23
C PHE A 45 17.78 0.27 1.81
N VAL A 46 16.50 0.06 1.49
CA VAL A 46 15.97 -1.27 1.10
C VAL A 46 15.67 -1.35 -0.41
N GLY A 47 15.38 -0.21 -1.05
CA GLY A 47 14.95 -0.14 -2.44
C GLY A 47 13.44 0.04 -2.59
N ILE A 48 12.99 0.22 -3.83
CA ILE A 48 11.62 0.58 -4.22
C ILE A 48 11.09 -0.33 -5.32
N ALA A 49 9.76 -0.45 -5.42
CA ALA A 49 9.11 -1.13 -6.53
C ALA A 49 9.37 -0.37 -7.84
N ASP A 50 9.76 -1.08 -8.90
CA ASP A 50 10.03 -0.49 -10.20
C ASP A 50 8.87 -0.77 -11.15
N LEU A 51 8.17 0.28 -11.57
CA LEU A 51 7.08 0.19 -12.53
C LEU A 51 7.47 0.70 -13.92
N SER A 52 8.77 0.90 -14.23
CA SER A 52 9.22 1.44 -15.51
C SER A 52 8.75 0.65 -16.74
N GLY A 53 8.40 -0.62 -16.57
CA GLY A 53 7.80 -1.47 -17.61
C GLY A 53 6.27 -1.33 -17.77
N LEU A 54 5.61 -0.47 -16.98
CA LEU A 54 4.17 -0.24 -16.97
C LEU A 54 3.85 1.26 -17.21
N PRO A 55 2.66 1.60 -17.72
CA PRO A 55 2.22 2.99 -17.86
C PRO A 55 1.87 3.65 -16.51
N ASN A 56 1.70 2.84 -15.46
CA ASN A 56 1.33 3.27 -14.11
C ASN A 56 2.48 3.98 -13.38
N ARG A 57 2.14 4.66 -12.30
CA ARG A 57 3.10 5.34 -11.42
C ARG A 57 3.18 4.67 -10.06
N ALA A 58 4.40 4.54 -9.55
CA ALA A 58 4.67 4.31 -8.14
C ALA A 58 4.93 5.66 -7.46
N THR A 59 4.27 5.92 -6.34
CA THR A 59 4.40 7.17 -5.58
C THR A 59 4.73 6.87 -4.15
N HIS A 60 5.59 7.69 -3.55
CA HIS A 60 6.12 7.50 -2.21
C HIS A 60 5.46 8.49 -1.24
N ILE A 61 4.57 7.98 -0.37
CA ILE A 61 3.89 8.78 0.64
C ILE A 61 3.88 7.99 1.94
N SER A 62 4.73 8.39 2.89
CA SER A 62 4.86 7.73 4.18
C SER A 62 3.53 7.71 4.95
N TRP A 63 3.06 6.52 5.36
CA TRP A 63 1.93 6.40 6.31
C TRP A 63 2.32 6.84 7.72
N LYS A 64 3.57 6.54 8.12
CA LYS A 64 4.15 6.95 9.41
C LYS A 64 5.43 7.72 9.16
N LEU A 65 5.60 8.83 9.86
CA LEU A 65 6.73 9.75 9.67
C LEU A 65 7.88 9.40 10.62
N PHE A 66 9.08 9.26 10.09
CA PHE A 66 10.30 9.13 10.89
C PHE A 66 10.69 10.49 11.51
N PRO A 67 11.29 10.55 12.72
CA PRO A 67 11.67 9.44 13.61
C PRO A 67 10.57 9.00 14.59
N SER A 68 9.52 9.79 14.79
CA SER A 68 8.51 9.51 15.82
C SER A 68 7.64 8.30 15.50
N MET A 69 7.59 7.88 14.23
CA MET A 69 6.67 6.87 13.70
C MET A 69 5.19 7.21 13.96
N SER A 70 4.90 8.50 14.09
CA SER A 70 3.52 9.02 14.19
C SER A 70 2.82 8.92 12.84
N PRO A 71 1.50 8.70 12.80
CA PRO A 71 0.73 8.77 11.55
C PRO A 71 0.94 10.11 10.84
N ASN A 72 1.04 10.07 9.51
CA ASN A 72 1.09 11.26 8.68
C ASN A 72 -0.31 11.88 8.58
N GLY A 73 -0.55 12.97 9.33
CA GLY A 73 -1.84 13.66 9.34
C GLY A 73 -2.26 14.27 8.00
N ARG A 74 -1.38 14.31 7.00
CA ARG A 74 -1.68 14.78 5.64
C ARG A 74 -1.82 13.65 4.62
N PHE A 75 -1.77 12.39 5.06
CA PHE A 75 -1.71 11.23 4.17
C PHE A 75 -2.85 11.23 3.13
N VAL A 76 -4.09 11.38 3.59
CA VAL A 76 -5.28 11.39 2.72
C VAL A 76 -5.20 12.51 1.69
N ASP A 77 -4.82 13.72 2.11
CA ASP A 77 -4.69 14.87 1.22
C ASP A 77 -3.56 14.69 0.19
N GLU A 78 -2.44 14.11 0.61
CA GLU A 78 -1.28 13.84 -0.26
C GLU A 78 -1.63 12.79 -1.33
N VAL A 79 -2.28 11.68 -0.96
CA VAL A 79 -2.74 10.68 -1.92
C VAL A 79 -3.84 11.26 -2.82
N SER A 80 -4.75 12.06 -2.26
CA SER A 80 -5.88 12.61 -3.02
C SER A 80 -5.49 13.63 -4.09
N LYS A 81 -4.34 14.29 -3.93
CA LYS A 81 -3.77 15.17 -4.96
C LYS A 81 -3.25 14.40 -6.18
N LEU A 82 -2.92 13.12 -6.00
CA LEU A 82 -2.36 12.27 -7.06
C LEU A 82 -3.43 11.44 -7.75
N VAL A 83 -4.45 10.99 -7.01
CA VAL A 83 -5.52 10.14 -7.54
C VAL A 83 -6.84 10.91 -7.53
N ALA A 84 -7.18 11.55 -8.65
CA ALA A 84 -8.41 12.35 -8.75
C ALA A 84 -9.68 11.49 -8.75
N GLU A 85 -9.66 10.34 -9.42
CA GLU A 85 -10.82 9.46 -9.59
C GLU A 85 -11.04 8.58 -8.35
N ARG A 86 -12.24 8.64 -7.76
CA ARG A 86 -12.60 7.82 -6.58
C ARG A 86 -12.74 6.32 -6.87
N ASP A 87 -12.93 5.97 -8.15
CA ASP A 87 -13.04 4.60 -8.65
C ASP A 87 -11.74 4.08 -9.31
N ALA A 88 -10.64 4.85 -9.29
CA ALA A 88 -9.35 4.34 -9.73
C ALA A 88 -8.75 3.40 -8.66
N PRO A 89 -8.11 2.27 -9.04
CA PRO A 89 -7.42 1.41 -8.09
C PRO A 89 -6.28 2.14 -7.38
N ILE A 90 -6.21 1.99 -6.06
CA ILE A 90 -5.05 2.40 -5.28
C ILE A 90 -4.52 1.18 -4.54
N LEU A 91 -3.28 0.80 -4.85
CA LEU A 91 -2.58 -0.34 -4.29
C LEU A 91 -1.57 0.17 -3.28
N PHE A 92 -1.75 -0.16 -2.00
CA PHE A 92 -0.85 0.28 -0.94
C PHE A 92 0.21 -0.78 -0.66
N LEU A 93 1.47 -0.37 -0.72
CA LEU A 93 2.64 -1.21 -0.45
C LEU A 93 3.30 -0.76 0.85
N CYS A 94 3.49 -1.66 1.80
CA CYS A 94 4.41 -1.42 2.92
C CYS A 94 5.48 -2.51 2.99
N ARG A 95 6.18 -2.66 4.12
CA ARG A 95 7.19 -3.71 4.27
C ARG A 95 6.60 -5.13 4.27
N SER A 96 5.47 -5.33 4.94
CA SER A 96 4.87 -6.65 5.21
C SER A 96 3.35 -6.57 5.43
N GLY A 97 2.63 -5.77 4.64
CA GLY A 97 1.15 -5.67 4.67
C GLY A 97 0.48 -4.85 5.78
N ALA A 98 1.07 -4.72 6.97
CA ALA A 98 0.37 -4.13 8.11
C ALA A 98 0.02 -2.63 7.93
N ARG A 99 1.02 -1.79 7.62
CA ARG A 99 0.81 -0.33 7.45
C ARG A 99 0.01 0.02 6.20
N SER A 100 0.15 -0.79 5.15
CA SER A 100 -0.60 -0.62 3.90
C SER A 100 -2.07 -0.95 4.07
N ARG A 101 -2.41 -1.90 4.96
CA ARG A 101 -3.80 -2.15 5.35
C ARG A 101 -4.43 -0.93 6.02
N ASP A 102 -3.74 -0.31 6.98
CA ASP A 102 -4.24 0.90 7.66
C ASP A 102 -4.46 2.03 6.64
N ALA A 103 -3.51 2.24 5.73
CA ALA A 103 -3.63 3.23 4.66
C ALA A 103 -4.82 2.96 3.72
N ALA A 104 -5.07 1.69 3.37
CA ALA A 104 -6.21 1.31 2.55
C ALA A 104 -7.54 1.61 3.25
N ILE A 105 -7.64 1.30 4.55
CA ILE A 105 -8.82 1.60 5.37
C ILE A 105 -9.06 3.12 5.41
N GLU A 106 -8.01 3.91 5.67
CA GLU A 106 -8.11 5.37 5.77
C GLU A 106 -8.58 5.99 4.44
N MET A 107 -8.02 5.55 3.32
CA MET A 107 -8.43 6.06 2.00
C MET A 107 -9.83 5.62 1.61
N THR A 108 -10.27 4.45 2.08
CA THR A 108 -11.65 4.00 1.89
C THR A 108 -12.61 4.86 2.70
N ALA A 109 -12.27 5.21 3.94
CA ALA A 109 -13.03 6.15 4.76
C ALA A 109 -13.11 7.56 4.13
N ALA A 110 -12.10 7.95 3.34
CA ALA A 110 -12.09 9.18 2.54
C ALA A 110 -12.91 9.10 1.23
N GLY A 111 -13.59 7.98 0.98
CA GLY A 111 -14.52 7.79 -0.15
C GLY A 111 -13.91 7.17 -1.41
N TYR A 112 -12.68 6.66 -1.36
CA TYR A 112 -12.12 5.87 -2.46
C TYR A 112 -12.65 4.44 -2.41
N ARG A 113 -13.04 3.91 -3.56
CA ARG A 113 -13.83 2.66 -3.64
C ARG A 113 -12.98 1.43 -3.90
N ARG A 114 -11.80 1.61 -4.48
CA ARG A 114 -10.90 0.53 -4.94
C ARG A 114 -9.53 0.62 -4.26
N CYS A 115 -9.53 0.61 -2.93
CA CYS A 115 -8.32 0.60 -2.11
C CYS A 115 -7.91 -0.82 -1.74
N TYR A 116 -6.70 -1.22 -2.12
CA TYR A 116 -6.19 -2.57 -1.94
C TYR A 116 -4.91 -2.57 -1.12
N ASN A 117 -4.77 -3.55 -0.24
CA ASN A 117 -3.55 -3.78 0.52
C ASN A 117 -2.72 -4.87 -0.16
N ILE A 118 -1.45 -4.59 -0.45
CA ILE A 118 -0.50 -5.63 -0.87
C ILE A 118 -0.05 -6.38 0.38
N ALA A 119 -0.72 -7.50 0.67
CA ALA A 119 -0.70 -8.16 1.97
C ALA A 119 0.69 -8.67 2.39
N GLU A 120 1.50 -9.13 1.44
CA GLU A 120 2.86 -9.59 1.70
C GLU A 120 3.87 -8.43 1.75
N GLY A 121 3.47 -7.23 1.33
CA GLY A 121 4.35 -6.08 1.25
C GLY A 121 5.57 -6.26 0.33
N PHE A 122 6.57 -5.43 0.54
CA PHE A 122 7.80 -5.40 -0.27
C PHE A 122 8.80 -6.49 0.12
N GLU A 123 8.99 -6.71 1.43
CA GLU A 123 9.99 -7.63 1.96
C GLU A 123 9.39 -8.93 2.53
N GLY A 124 8.07 -9.02 2.67
CA GLY A 124 7.44 -10.20 3.23
C GLY A 124 7.67 -10.38 4.72
N ASP A 125 7.26 -11.53 5.21
CA ASP A 125 7.44 -12.05 6.56
C ASP A 125 8.89 -12.42 6.84
N ARG A 126 9.17 -12.67 8.13
CA ARG A 126 10.46 -13.21 8.54
C ARG A 126 10.44 -14.73 8.41
N ASP A 127 11.52 -15.32 7.91
CA ASP A 127 11.74 -16.75 7.99
C ASP A 127 12.06 -17.21 9.43
N ALA A 128 12.26 -18.52 9.59
CA ALA A 128 12.60 -19.14 10.88
C ALA A 128 13.91 -18.61 11.51
N ARG A 129 14.76 -17.92 10.75
CA ARG A 129 16.01 -17.29 11.22
C ARG A 129 15.86 -15.78 11.44
N GLY A 130 14.67 -15.23 11.20
CA GLY A 130 14.38 -13.80 11.41
C GLY A 130 14.69 -12.92 10.20
N HIS A 131 15.02 -13.48 9.04
CA HIS A 131 15.34 -12.70 7.84
C HIS A 131 14.10 -12.46 6.98
N ARG A 132 14.00 -11.27 6.39
CA ARG A 132 12.98 -10.93 5.39
C ARG A 132 13.53 -11.08 3.98
N GLY A 133 12.65 -11.06 2.99
CA GLY A 133 13.00 -11.22 1.57
C GLY A 133 13.30 -12.67 1.18
N THR A 134 12.84 -13.64 1.98
CA THR A 134 13.10 -15.08 1.77
C THR A 134 11.83 -15.92 1.69
N VAL A 135 10.70 -15.48 2.26
CA VAL A 135 9.46 -16.27 2.35
C VAL A 135 8.42 -15.84 1.31
N ASN A 136 8.09 -14.55 1.27
CA ASN A 136 7.04 -13.95 0.44
C ASN A 136 7.32 -12.45 0.20
N GLY A 137 6.41 -11.73 -0.45
CA GLY A 137 6.55 -10.30 -0.73
C GLY A 137 7.06 -9.99 -2.13
N TRP A 138 7.00 -8.71 -2.50
CA TRP A 138 7.32 -8.20 -3.85
C TRP A 138 8.67 -8.71 -4.37
N LYS A 139 9.71 -8.64 -3.54
CA LYS A 139 11.06 -9.12 -3.90
C LYS A 139 11.08 -10.63 -4.17
N VAL A 140 10.44 -11.43 -3.31
CA VAL A 140 10.39 -12.90 -3.44
C VAL A 140 9.52 -13.33 -4.62
N ALA A 141 8.47 -12.56 -4.94
CA ALA A 141 7.64 -12.77 -6.12
C ALA A 141 8.41 -12.53 -7.44
N GLY A 142 9.63 -12.00 -7.40
CA GLY A 142 10.46 -11.73 -8.57
C GLY A 142 9.95 -10.55 -9.40
N LEU A 143 9.17 -9.65 -8.77
CA LEU A 143 8.67 -8.45 -9.43
C LEU A 143 9.77 -7.38 -9.50
N PRO A 144 9.76 -6.50 -10.52
CA PRO A 144 10.82 -5.50 -10.69
C PRO A 144 10.95 -4.56 -9.49
N TRP A 145 12.19 -4.30 -9.07
CA TRP A 145 12.54 -3.39 -7.99
C TRP A 145 13.97 -2.90 -8.20
N THR A 146 14.28 -1.74 -7.63
CA THR A 146 15.62 -1.14 -7.69
C THR A 146 16.08 -0.65 -6.33
N GLN A 147 17.39 -0.59 -6.15
CA GLN A 147 18.08 -0.07 -4.97
C GLN A 147 19.35 0.62 -5.45
N GLY A 148 19.53 1.89 -5.09
CA GLY A 148 20.66 2.70 -5.56
C GLY A 148 20.61 4.12 -5.02
#